data_AF-A4BES7-F1
#
_entry.id   AF-A4BES7-F1
#
_cell.length_a   1.000
_cell.length_b   1.000
_cell.length_c   1.000
_cell.angle_alpha   90.00
_cell.angle_beta   90.00
_cell.angle_gamma   90.00
#
_symmetry.space_group_name_H-M   'P 1'
#
loop_
_entity.id
_entity.type
_entity.pdbx_description
1 polymer ?
#
loop_
_entity_poly.entity_id
_entity_poly.type
_entity_poly.pdbx_seq_one_letter_code
_entity_poly.pdbx_strand_id
1 'polypeptide(L)'
;MTICTIEDLQKLARRRVPKMFYDYADSGSWTESTYRANESDFQSIKLRQRVAVDMTNRSTAMPMVGQPTSMPVALAPTGLTGMQCADGEIKAARAAEKAGVPFTLSTMSICSIEDVAEHTQAPFWFQLYVMKDKEFAQNLIDRARNAGCSALVLTLDLQILGQRHKDIRNGLSTNPLKSLKGWSHILTRPRWCLGMAGTKRHSFRNIVGHAKGVTDVDSLFSWTAEQFDPQLSWDDVQWIKERWGGKLILKGILDVEDAKLAVASGADAIIVSNHGGRQLDGAPSSISQLKAIVDAVGDQIEVHMDGGIRSGQDVLKAIALGAKGTYIGRPFLYGLGAQGETGVSKALEIIHKELDLTMAFCGERELTRINRNHLLPGTF
;
A
#
# COMPACT_ATOMS: atom_id res chain seq x y z
N MET A 1 18.69 -16.13 12.43
CA MET A 1 17.98 -14.96 12.99
C MET A 1 16.52 -15.33 13.03
N THR A 2 15.94 -15.43 14.22
CA THR A 2 14.50 -15.60 14.39
C THR A 2 13.82 -14.27 14.03
N ILE A 3 12.76 -14.30 13.23
CA ILE A 3 12.01 -13.11 12.81
C ILE A 3 10.79 -12.99 13.72
N CYS A 4 10.77 -11.96 14.55
CA CYS A 4 9.67 -11.70 15.48
C CYS A 4 8.87 -10.46 15.11
N THR A 5 9.48 -9.49 14.44
CA THR A 5 8.88 -8.18 14.14
C THR A 5 9.04 -7.79 12.68
N ILE A 6 8.27 -6.80 12.23
CA ILE A 6 8.47 -6.16 10.91
C ILE A 6 9.87 -5.52 10.80
N GLU A 7 10.41 -4.98 11.89
CA GLU A 7 11.77 -4.42 11.94
C GLU A 7 12.85 -5.47 11.64
N ASP A 8 12.66 -6.73 12.08
CA ASP A 8 13.57 -7.82 11.74
C ASP A 8 13.60 -8.09 10.23
N LEU A 9 12.42 -8.04 9.59
CA LEU A 9 12.30 -8.14 8.14
C LEU A 9 12.96 -6.94 7.45
N GLN A 10 12.79 -5.73 7.98
CA GLN A 10 13.43 -4.51 7.44
C GLN A 10 14.96 -4.63 7.44
N LYS A 11 15.54 -5.07 8.56
CA LYS A 11 16.99 -5.32 8.68
C LYS A 11 17.48 -6.36 7.67
N LEU A 12 16.71 -7.43 7.45
CA LEU A 12 17.05 -8.46 6.47
C LEU A 12 16.93 -7.95 5.03
N ALA A 13 15.87 -7.21 4.70
CA ALA A 13 15.67 -6.59 3.39
C ALA A 13 16.83 -5.65 3.05
N ARG A 14 17.24 -4.79 3.98
CA ARG A 14 18.37 -3.86 3.81
C ARG A 14 19.67 -4.55 3.43
N ARG A 15 19.88 -5.78 3.91
CA ARG A 15 21.06 -6.60 3.60
C ARG A 15 20.96 -7.33 2.26
N ARG A 16 19.76 -7.54 1.73
CA ARG A 16 19.50 -8.43 0.58
C ARG A 16 19.13 -7.68 -0.69
N VAL A 17 18.52 -6.52 -0.56
CA VAL A 17 18.11 -5.68 -1.68
C VAL A 17 19.22 -4.69 -2.04
N PRO A 18 19.46 -4.39 -3.33
CA PRO A 18 20.34 -3.31 -3.75
C PRO A 18 19.96 -2.00 -3.08
N LYS A 19 20.95 -1.25 -2.59
CA LYS A 19 20.73 -0.05 -1.77
C LYS A 19 19.72 0.93 -2.40
N MET A 20 19.83 1.16 -3.71
CA MET A 20 18.92 2.08 -4.40
C MET A 20 17.46 1.64 -4.29
N PHE A 21 17.15 0.37 -4.54
CA PHE A 21 15.77 -0.14 -4.46
C PHE A 21 15.27 -0.24 -3.02
N TYR A 22 16.14 -0.61 -2.07
CA TYR A 22 15.78 -0.57 -0.65
C TYR A 22 15.42 0.86 -0.20
N ASP A 23 16.29 1.83 -0.49
CA ASP A 23 16.08 3.23 -0.10
C ASP A 23 14.86 3.85 -0.83
N TYR A 24 14.54 3.41 -2.05
CA TYR A 24 13.30 3.81 -2.74
C TYR A 24 12.06 3.42 -1.95
N ALA A 25 12.03 2.18 -1.42
CA ALA A 25 10.93 1.72 -0.57
C ALA A 25 10.96 2.40 0.81
N ASP A 26 12.13 2.51 1.42
CA ASP A 26 12.37 3.08 2.75
C ASP A 26 12.75 4.57 2.69
N SER A 27 11.92 5.40 2.06
CA SER A 27 12.09 6.87 2.01
C SER A 27 10.78 7.63 2.10
N GLY A 28 10.86 8.85 2.65
CA GLY A 28 9.83 9.88 2.58
C GLY A 28 10.28 11.10 1.75
N SER A 29 9.42 12.11 1.67
CA SER A 29 9.75 13.41 1.06
C SER A 29 10.65 14.25 1.95
N TRP A 30 11.53 15.05 1.34
CA TRP A 30 12.36 16.07 1.98
C TRP A 30 13.05 15.64 3.29
N THR A 31 12.56 16.10 4.45
CA THR A 31 13.14 15.83 5.77
C THR A 31 12.63 14.53 6.39
N GLU A 32 11.62 13.93 5.77
CA GLU A 32 10.92 12.72 6.18
C GLU A 32 10.18 12.88 7.52
N SER A 33 9.73 14.09 7.86
CA SER A 33 9.02 14.38 9.10
C SER A 33 7.67 13.64 9.17
N THR A 34 6.85 13.73 8.12
CA THR A 34 5.56 13.03 8.00
C THR A 34 5.76 11.51 7.92
N TYR A 35 6.84 11.06 7.26
CA TYR A 35 7.20 9.64 7.22
C TYR A 35 7.43 9.06 8.62
N ARG A 36 8.09 9.81 9.52
CA ARG A 36 8.31 9.39 10.92
C ARG A 36 7.05 9.56 11.77
N ALA A 37 6.34 10.68 11.60
CA ALA A 37 5.09 10.97 12.29
C ALA A 37 4.06 9.85 12.11
N ASN A 38 3.96 9.30 10.90
CA ASN A 38 3.11 8.15 10.60
C ASN A 38 3.29 6.98 11.57
N GLU A 39 4.49 6.71 12.06
CA GLU A 39 4.75 5.63 13.03
C GLU A 39 4.71 6.12 14.48
N SER A 40 5.26 7.30 14.78
CA SER A 40 5.30 7.82 16.15
C SER A 40 3.92 8.16 16.70
N ASP A 41 2.99 8.61 15.86
CA ASP A 41 1.69 9.07 16.33
C ASP A 41 0.82 7.90 16.81
N PHE A 42 1.00 6.69 16.26
CA PHE A 42 0.40 5.48 16.84
C PHE A 42 0.85 5.22 18.28
N GLN A 43 2.07 5.61 18.66
CA GLN A 43 2.60 5.36 20.00
C GLN A 43 1.93 6.22 21.06
N SER A 44 1.37 7.37 20.68
CA SER A 44 0.61 8.25 21.59
C SER A 44 -0.71 7.59 22.03
N ILE A 45 -1.37 6.87 21.12
CA ILE A 45 -2.64 6.18 21.35
C ILE A 45 -2.42 4.95 22.22
N LYS A 46 -3.05 4.92 23.40
CA LYS A 46 -2.93 3.81 24.35
C LYS A 46 -4.15 2.91 24.31
N LEU A 47 -3.91 1.61 24.45
CA LEU A 47 -4.94 0.58 24.52
C LEU A 47 -5.46 0.44 25.95
N ARG A 48 -6.74 0.13 26.08
CA ARG A 48 -7.39 -0.16 27.36
C ARG A 48 -7.46 -1.67 27.56
N GLN A 49 -6.63 -2.19 28.45
CA GLN A 49 -6.65 -3.62 28.82
C GLN A 49 -7.95 -3.98 29.56
N ARG A 50 -8.44 -5.21 29.33
CA ARG A 50 -9.54 -5.82 30.07
C ARG A 50 -9.13 -7.22 30.52
N VAL A 51 -9.59 -7.63 31.71
CA VAL A 51 -9.22 -8.88 32.35
C VAL A 51 -10.46 -9.68 32.74
N ALA A 52 -10.30 -10.97 33.00
CA ALA A 52 -11.38 -11.90 33.39
C ALA A 52 -12.57 -11.93 32.39
N VAL A 53 -12.25 -12.01 31.09
CA VAL A 53 -13.23 -12.15 30.00
C VAL A 53 -12.93 -13.44 29.23
N ASP A 54 -13.97 -14.11 28.70
CA ASP A 54 -13.82 -15.29 27.85
C ASP A 54 -13.12 -14.95 26.53
N MET A 55 -12.08 -15.73 26.18
CA MET A 55 -11.24 -15.54 25.00
C MET A 55 -11.27 -16.73 24.03
N THR A 56 -12.23 -17.64 24.17
CA THR A 56 -12.39 -18.76 23.23
C THR A 56 -12.91 -18.29 21.86
N ASN A 57 -12.65 -19.05 20.80
CA ASN A 57 -13.21 -18.83 19.46
C ASN A 57 -13.08 -17.39 18.93
N ARG A 58 -11.89 -16.79 19.05
CA ARG A 58 -11.64 -15.43 18.54
C ARG A 58 -11.62 -15.39 17.02
N SER A 59 -12.01 -14.25 16.47
CA SER A 59 -11.97 -13.98 15.03
C SER A 59 -11.54 -12.54 14.75
N THR A 60 -10.54 -12.42 13.89
CA THR A 60 -10.05 -11.17 13.31
C THR A 60 -10.70 -10.85 11.96
N ALA A 61 -11.54 -11.75 11.43
CA ALA A 61 -12.17 -11.60 10.12
C ALA A 61 -13.12 -10.39 10.10
N MET A 62 -13.00 -9.56 9.08
CA MET A 62 -13.86 -8.40 8.87
C MET A 62 -13.85 -8.03 7.39
N PRO A 63 -15.01 -7.92 6.71
CA PRO A 63 -15.04 -7.67 5.28
C PRO A 63 -14.47 -6.28 4.94
N MET A 64 -13.88 -6.15 3.75
CA MET A 64 -13.42 -4.88 3.17
C MET A 64 -14.10 -4.68 1.82
N VAL A 65 -14.88 -3.61 1.66
CA VAL A 65 -15.63 -3.27 0.44
C VAL A 65 -16.51 -4.44 -0.06
N GLY A 66 -17.12 -5.16 0.88
CA GLY A 66 -17.97 -6.33 0.62
C GLY A 66 -17.22 -7.63 0.33
N GLN A 67 -15.88 -7.63 0.27
CA GLN A 67 -15.08 -8.84 0.12
C GLN A 67 -14.79 -9.45 1.51
N PRO A 68 -15.01 -10.76 1.74
CA PRO A 68 -14.59 -11.39 2.99
C PRO A 68 -13.07 -11.44 3.08
N THR A 69 -12.52 -11.09 4.25
CA THR A 69 -11.09 -11.19 4.53
C THR A 69 -10.85 -11.83 5.89
N SER A 70 -9.68 -12.44 6.06
CA SER A 70 -9.25 -13.05 7.34
C SER A 70 -8.89 -12.01 8.41
N MET A 71 -8.50 -10.81 7.97
CA MET A 71 -8.25 -9.63 8.78
C MET A 71 -8.40 -8.38 7.91
N PRO A 72 -8.72 -7.20 8.49
CA PRO A 72 -8.94 -5.96 7.75
C PRO A 72 -7.62 -5.29 7.35
N VAL A 73 -6.73 -6.05 6.71
CA VAL A 73 -5.42 -5.61 6.23
C VAL A 73 -5.35 -5.96 4.76
N ALA A 74 -4.99 -5.02 3.90
CA ALA A 74 -4.64 -5.25 2.50
C ALA A 74 -3.16 -4.93 2.24
N LEU A 75 -2.57 -5.54 1.22
CA LEU A 75 -1.27 -5.10 0.71
C LEU A 75 -1.48 -3.87 -0.18
N ALA A 76 -0.87 -2.75 0.23
CA ALA A 76 -0.99 -1.45 -0.43
C ALA A 76 -0.39 -1.47 -1.85
N PRO A 77 -0.92 -0.64 -2.77
CA PRO A 77 -0.29 -0.47 -4.07
C PRO A 77 1.07 0.19 -3.89
N THR A 78 2.12 -0.53 -4.30
CA THR A 78 3.49 -0.02 -4.29
C THR A 78 4.11 -0.32 -5.65
N GLY A 79 4.74 0.70 -6.24
CA GLY A 79 5.47 0.51 -7.50
C GLY A 79 6.81 -0.19 -7.28
N LEU A 80 7.38 -0.75 -8.35
CA LEU A 80 8.72 -1.36 -8.35
C LEU A 80 8.93 -2.54 -7.37
N THR A 81 7.90 -3.32 -7.04
CA THR A 81 8.08 -4.43 -6.10
C THR A 81 8.95 -5.55 -6.70
N GLY A 82 8.90 -5.75 -8.02
CA GLY A 82 9.82 -6.61 -8.76
C GLY A 82 11.30 -6.23 -8.64
N MET A 83 11.61 -4.99 -8.23
CA MET A 83 12.98 -4.57 -7.94
C MET A 83 13.40 -4.83 -6.48
N GLN A 84 12.45 -5.11 -5.58
CA GLN A 84 12.77 -5.61 -4.23
C GLN A 84 13.14 -7.09 -4.27
N CYS A 85 12.39 -7.87 -5.06
CA CYS A 85 12.62 -9.28 -5.33
C CYS A 85 12.05 -9.58 -6.72
N ALA A 86 12.76 -10.36 -7.54
CA ALA A 86 12.26 -10.80 -8.85
C ALA A 86 10.84 -11.39 -8.73
N ASP A 87 9.95 -11.07 -9.67
CA ASP A 87 8.53 -11.46 -9.65
C ASP A 87 7.78 -11.00 -8.38
N GLY A 88 8.19 -9.84 -7.86
CA GLY A 88 7.78 -9.35 -6.54
C GLY A 88 6.27 -9.19 -6.37
N GLU A 89 5.58 -8.66 -7.38
CA GLU A 89 4.13 -8.47 -7.34
C GLU A 89 3.40 -9.81 -7.26
N ILE A 90 3.81 -10.80 -8.07
CA ILE A 90 3.24 -12.15 -8.07
C ILE A 90 3.41 -12.82 -6.72
N LYS A 91 4.63 -12.74 -6.15
CA LYS A 91 4.95 -13.28 -4.83
C LYS A 91 4.12 -12.63 -3.72
N ALA A 92 3.93 -11.32 -3.79
CA ALA A 92 3.10 -10.60 -2.83
C ALA A 92 1.62 -10.98 -2.95
N ALA A 93 1.11 -11.09 -4.18
CA ALA A 93 -0.27 -11.47 -4.46
C ALA A 93 -0.60 -12.88 -3.96
N ARG A 94 0.28 -13.87 -4.21
CA ARG A 94 0.13 -15.24 -3.69
C ARG A 94 0.16 -15.32 -2.17
N ALA A 95 1.05 -14.54 -1.53
CA ALA A 95 1.10 -14.48 -0.07
C ALA A 95 -0.17 -13.86 0.52
N ALA A 96 -0.70 -12.81 -0.11
CA ALA A 96 -1.96 -12.17 0.27
C ALA A 96 -3.16 -13.13 0.11
N GLU A 97 -3.24 -13.81 -1.03
CA GLU A 97 -4.25 -14.83 -1.33
C GLU A 97 -4.24 -15.94 -0.27
N LYS A 98 -3.06 -16.50 0.03
CA LYS A 98 -2.90 -17.54 1.06
C LYS A 98 -3.32 -17.05 2.45
N ALA A 99 -3.06 -15.79 2.76
CA ALA A 99 -3.45 -15.18 4.02
C ALA A 99 -4.94 -14.80 4.05
N GLY A 100 -5.66 -14.84 2.92
CA GLY A 100 -7.06 -14.43 2.84
C GLY A 100 -7.24 -12.91 2.94
N VAL A 101 -6.30 -12.14 2.39
CA VAL A 101 -6.34 -10.67 2.39
C VAL A 101 -6.19 -10.09 0.98
N PRO A 102 -6.71 -8.88 0.70
CA PRO A 102 -6.58 -8.28 -0.62
C PRO A 102 -5.13 -7.86 -0.94
N PHE A 103 -4.74 -8.05 -2.20
CA PHE A 103 -3.54 -7.45 -2.78
C PHE A 103 -3.96 -6.33 -3.73
N THR A 104 -3.29 -5.17 -3.67
CA THR A 104 -3.52 -4.07 -4.61
C THR A 104 -2.32 -3.92 -5.54
N LEU A 105 -2.48 -4.22 -6.83
CA LEU A 105 -1.45 -4.05 -7.83
C LEU A 105 -1.33 -2.56 -8.23
N SER A 106 -0.11 -2.00 -8.25
CA SER A 106 0.10 -0.63 -8.71
C SER A 106 0.12 -0.54 -10.25
N THR A 107 -0.34 0.58 -10.81
CA THR A 107 -0.06 0.94 -12.21
C THR A 107 1.44 0.90 -12.51
N MET A 108 2.29 1.30 -11.56
CA MET A 108 3.76 1.35 -11.69
C MET A 108 4.44 0.05 -11.26
N SER A 109 3.91 -1.11 -11.66
CA SER A 109 4.42 -2.44 -11.33
C SER A 109 5.37 -3.02 -12.37
N ILE A 110 6.25 -3.93 -11.94
CA ILE A 110 7.15 -4.68 -12.85
C ILE A 110 6.41 -5.85 -13.50
N CYS A 111 5.62 -6.62 -12.75
CA CYS A 111 4.68 -7.58 -13.33
C CYS A 111 3.45 -6.84 -13.89
N SER A 112 2.89 -7.31 -15.00
CA SER A 112 1.65 -6.74 -15.53
C SER A 112 0.40 -7.19 -14.75
N ILE A 113 -0.76 -6.58 -15.04
CA ILE A 113 -2.07 -7.05 -14.56
C ILE A 113 -2.26 -8.53 -14.91
N GLU A 114 -1.96 -8.91 -16.14
CA GLU A 114 -2.10 -10.27 -16.65
C GLU A 114 -1.13 -11.24 -15.99
N ASP A 115 0.13 -10.83 -15.76
CA ASP A 115 1.10 -11.65 -15.02
C ASP A 115 0.55 -12.03 -13.64
N VAL A 116 -0.05 -11.08 -12.92
CA VAL A 116 -0.59 -11.35 -11.57
C VAL A 116 -1.81 -12.27 -11.69
N ALA A 117 -2.73 -11.98 -12.60
CA ALA A 117 -3.93 -12.78 -12.83
C ALA A 117 -3.63 -14.23 -13.22
N GLU A 118 -2.61 -14.47 -14.05
CA GLU A 118 -2.16 -15.82 -14.43
C GLU A 118 -1.58 -16.63 -13.26
N HIS A 119 -1.21 -15.98 -12.15
CA HIS A 119 -0.48 -16.59 -11.04
C HIS A 119 -1.25 -16.56 -9.70
N THR A 120 -2.50 -16.11 -9.71
CA THR A 120 -3.43 -16.06 -8.55
C THR A 120 -4.81 -16.53 -8.95
N GLN A 121 -5.57 -17.12 -8.02
CA GLN A 121 -6.95 -17.57 -8.26
C GLN A 121 -7.99 -16.59 -7.71
N ALA A 122 -7.69 -15.93 -6.60
CA ALA A 122 -8.52 -14.93 -5.97
C ALA A 122 -8.43 -13.58 -6.69
N PRO A 123 -9.54 -12.85 -6.84
CA PRO A 123 -9.52 -11.47 -7.34
C PRO A 123 -8.60 -10.58 -6.51
N PHE A 124 -7.82 -9.75 -7.19
CA PHE A 124 -7.01 -8.70 -6.58
C PHE A 124 -7.55 -7.32 -6.98
N TRP A 125 -7.05 -6.28 -6.33
CA TRP A 125 -7.41 -4.89 -6.63
C TRP A 125 -6.37 -4.26 -7.55
N PHE A 126 -6.79 -3.31 -8.38
CA PHE A 126 -5.87 -2.56 -9.22
C PHE A 126 -5.88 -1.08 -8.85
N GLN A 127 -4.70 -0.50 -8.66
CA GLN A 127 -4.54 0.92 -8.40
C GLN A 127 -4.24 1.67 -9.69
N LEU A 128 -5.06 2.68 -9.97
CA LEU A 128 -4.95 3.56 -11.13
C LEU A 128 -4.40 4.93 -10.72
N TYR A 129 -3.44 5.44 -11.49
CA TYR A 129 -3.09 6.87 -11.48
C TYR A 129 -3.87 7.59 -12.56
N VAL A 130 -4.31 8.81 -12.27
CA VAL A 130 -4.91 9.67 -13.30
C VAL A 130 -3.78 10.22 -14.16
N MET A 131 -3.79 9.83 -15.43
CA MET A 131 -2.81 10.22 -16.41
C MET A 131 -3.47 11.07 -17.50
N LYS A 132 -2.69 11.99 -18.09
CA LYS A 132 -3.15 12.87 -19.18
C LYS A 132 -3.66 12.07 -20.39
N ASP A 133 -3.01 10.93 -20.68
CA ASP A 133 -3.46 10.01 -21.71
C ASP A 133 -4.71 9.23 -21.26
N LYS A 134 -5.89 9.81 -21.55
CA LYS A 134 -7.18 9.18 -21.25
C LYS A 134 -7.35 7.83 -21.97
N GLU A 135 -6.77 7.65 -23.15
CA GLU A 135 -6.86 6.37 -23.88
C GLU A 135 -6.05 5.28 -23.16
N PHE A 136 -4.86 5.63 -22.65
CA PHE A 136 -4.07 4.72 -21.83
C PHE A 136 -4.78 4.36 -20.51
N ALA A 137 -5.38 5.34 -19.83
CA ALA A 137 -6.15 5.08 -18.62
C ALA A 137 -7.36 4.16 -18.90
N GLN A 138 -8.06 4.37 -20.02
CA GLN A 138 -9.13 3.49 -20.49
C GLN A 138 -8.63 2.05 -20.70
N ASN A 139 -7.50 1.88 -21.37
CA ASN A 139 -6.90 0.57 -21.60
C ASN A 139 -6.56 -0.15 -20.30
N LEU A 140 -6.00 0.54 -19.31
CA LEU A 140 -5.72 -0.03 -17.99
C LEU A 140 -6.98 -0.48 -17.27
N ILE A 141 -8.06 0.32 -17.30
CA ILE A 141 -9.36 -0.03 -16.70
C ILE A 141 -9.92 -1.30 -17.36
N ASP A 142 -9.88 -1.38 -18.68
CA ASP A 142 -10.41 -2.53 -19.43
C ASP A 142 -9.58 -3.80 -19.14
N ARG A 143 -8.25 -3.69 -19.07
CA ARG A 143 -7.35 -4.79 -18.70
C ARG A 143 -7.60 -5.27 -17.28
N ALA A 144 -7.75 -4.36 -16.32
CA ALA A 144 -8.06 -4.70 -14.94
C ALA A 144 -9.41 -5.45 -14.83
N ARG A 145 -10.43 -5.00 -15.58
CA ARG A 145 -11.73 -5.68 -15.64
C ARG A 145 -11.61 -7.07 -16.25
N ASN A 146 -10.90 -7.21 -17.38
CA ASN A 146 -10.69 -8.49 -18.06
C ASN A 146 -9.91 -9.48 -17.21
N ALA A 147 -8.99 -9.00 -16.38
CA ALA A 147 -8.24 -9.79 -15.41
C ALA A 147 -9.05 -10.16 -14.15
N GLY A 148 -10.31 -9.73 -14.06
CA GLY A 148 -11.18 -10.04 -12.93
C GLY A 148 -10.82 -9.28 -11.64
N CYS A 149 -10.20 -8.11 -11.74
CA CYS A 149 -9.95 -7.27 -10.56
C CYS A 149 -11.29 -6.92 -9.88
N SER A 150 -11.38 -7.08 -8.55
CA SER A 150 -12.63 -6.89 -7.82
C SER A 150 -12.90 -5.43 -7.40
N ALA A 151 -11.85 -4.60 -7.33
CA ALA A 151 -11.95 -3.18 -7.03
C ALA A 151 -10.89 -2.36 -7.77
N LEU A 152 -11.21 -1.10 -8.01
CA LEU A 152 -10.30 -0.10 -8.53
C LEU A 152 -9.94 0.88 -7.42
N VAL A 153 -8.65 1.11 -7.19
CA VAL A 153 -8.12 2.07 -6.22
C VAL A 153 -7.61 3.30 -6.97
N LEU A 154 -8.34 4.40 -6.94
CA LEU A 154 -7.94 5.63 -7.61
C LEU A 154 -7.09 6.49 -6.68
N THR A 155 -5.84 6.75 -7.06
CA THR A 155 -4.93 7.56 -6.24
C THR A 155 -4.99 9.03 -6.63
N LEU A 156 -5.37 9.89 -5.68
CA LEU A 156 -5.60 11.33 -5.88
C LEU A 156 -4.39 12.19 -5.42
N ASP A 157 -3.58 11.70 -4.49
CA ASP A 157 -2.47 12.43 -3.85
C ASP A 157 -1.15 12.47 -4.67
N LEU A 158 -1.21 12.14 -5.96
CA LEU A 158 -0.05 12.01 -6.85
C LEU A 158 -0.19 12.76 -8.18
N GLN A 159 -0.79 13.95 -8.18
CA GLN A 159 -0.80 14.82 -9.37
C GLN A 159 0.59 15.38 -9.69
N ILE A 160 1.41 15.57 -8.65
CA ILE A 160 2.80 16.03 -8.76
C ILE A 160 3.66 15.12 -7.89
N LEU A 161 4.82 14.69 -8.39
CA LEU A 161 5.72 13.83 -7.63
C LEU A 161 6.40 14.58 -6.48
N GLY A 162 6.31 14.03 -5.27
CA GLY A 162 7.08 14.50 -4.12
C GLY A 162 8.58 14.25 -4.32
N GLN A 163 9.41 15.11 -3.72
CA GLN A 163 10.86 14.99 -3.84
C GLN A 163 11.45 14.11 -2.74
N ARG A 164 12.05 12.98 -3.15
CA ARG A 164 12.66 12.00 -2.24
C ARG A 164 14.17 12.06 -2.36
N HIS A 165 14.84 12.61 -1.34
CA HIS A 165 16.28 12.83 -1.38
C HIS A 165 17.10 11.55 -1.54
N LYS A 166 16.62 10.41 -1.03
CA LYS A 166 17.33 9.14 -1.20
C LYS A 166 17.35 8.68 -2.67
N ASP A 167 16.27 8.92 -3.42
CA ASP A 167 16.20 8.58 -4.85
C ASP A 167 17.22 9.39 -5.65
N ILE A 168 17.30 10.71 -5.41
CA ILE A 168 18.26 11.61 -6.06
C ILE A 168 19.69 11.18 -5.72
N ARG A 169 20.00 10.96 -4.44
CA ARG A 169 21.34 10.54 -4.00
C ARG A 169 21.75 9.20 -4.58
N ASN A 170 20.80 8.30 -4.85
CA ASN A 170 21.05 6.98 -5.42
C ASN A 170 20.96 6.94 -6.94
N GLY A 171 20.65 8.05 -7.61
CA GLY A 171 20.54 8.13 -9.06
C GLY A 171 19.30 7.42 -9.62
N LEU A 172 18.27 7.16 -8.81
CA LEU A 172 17.00 6.56 -9.26
C LEU A 172 16.08 7.54 -9.98
N SER A 173 16.33 8.84 -9.85
CA SER A 173 15.69 9.87 -10.67
C SER A 173 16.22 9.89 -12.12
N THR A 174 17.20 9.04 -12.41
CA THR A 174 17.84 8.83 -13.71
C THR A 174 18.02 7.32 -13.91
N ASN A 175 18.55 6.88 -15.04
CA ASN A 175 18.85 5.46 -15.22
C ASN A 175 20.06 5.03 -14.37
N PRO A 176 19.86 4.23 -13.30
CA PRO A 176 20.93 3.89 -12.37
C PRO A 176 22.01 3.01 -13.02
N LEU A 177 21.66 2.27 -14.08
CA LEU A 177 22.56 1.37 -14.81
C LEU A 177 23.63 2.12 -15.61
N LYS A 178 23.48 3.44 -15.81
CA LYS A 178 24.48 4.29 -16.47
C LYS A 178 25.61 4.76 -15.53
N SER A 179 25.57 4.40 -14.24
CA SER A 179 26.55 4.88 -13.24
C SER A 179 27.29 3.73 -12.55
N LEU A 180 28.58 3.93 -12.27
CA LEU A 180 29.38 2.99 -11.46
C LEU A 180 28.78 2.76 -10.06
N LYS A 181 28.13 3.80 -9.51
CA LYS A 181 27.44 3.74 -8.22
C LYS A 181 26.22 2.81 -8.26
N GLY A 182 25.43 2.84 -9.33
CA GLY A 182 24.30 1.92 -9.51
C GLY A 182 24.77 0.47 -9.61
N TRP A 183 25.84 0.22 -10.37
CA TRP A 183 26.44 -1.13 -10.46
C TRP A 183 26.97 -1.63 -9.13
N SER A 184 27.61 -0.79 -8.31
CA SER A 184 28.07 -1.22 -6.98
C SER A 184 26.92 -1.59 -6.04
N HIS A 185 25.78 -0.89 -6.12
CA HIS A 185 24.57 -1.27 -5.37
C HIS A 185 24.04 -2.66 -5.77
N ILE A 186 24.09 -2.99 -7.07
CA ILE A 186 23.61 -4.27 -7.61
C ILE A 186 24.59 -5.40 -7.30
N LEU A 187 25.86 -5.25 -7.68
CA LEU A 187 26.87 -6.33 -7.61
C LEU A 187 27.17 -6.78 -6.18
N THR A 188 26.93 -5.93 -5.18
CA THR A 188 27.05 -6.28 -3.75
C THR A 188 25.91 -7.17 -3.24
N ARG A 189 24.96 -7.56 -4.10
CA ARG A 189 23.76 -8.35 -3.78
C ARG A 189 23.61 -9.57 -4.70
N PRO A 190 24.51 -10.57 -4.64
CA PRO A 190 24.53 -11.68 -5.59
C PRO A 190 23.23 -12.50 -5.60
N ARG A 191 22.57 -12.68 -4.45
CA ARG A 191 21.28 -13.40 -4.37
C ARG A 191 20.18 -12.68 -5.14
N TRP A 192 20.16 -11.34 -5.08
CA TRP A 192 19.23 -10.54 -5.85
C TRP A 192 19.54 -10.64 -7.35
N CYS A 193 20.81 -10.54 -7.74
CA CYS A 193 21.23 -10.68 -9.15
C CYS A 193 20.83 -12.03 -9.74
N LEU A 194 21.04 -13.13 -9.01
CA LEU A 194 20.63 -14.47 -9.43
C LEU A 194 19.12 -14.57 -9.62
N GLY A 195 18.34 -13.99 -8.72
CA GLY A 195 16.88 -13.94 -8.84
C GLY A 195 16.45 -13.13 -10.07
N MET A 196 17.08 -11.97 -10.30
CA MET A 196 16.79 -11.14 -11.46
C MET A 196 17.18 -11.84 -12.76
N ALA A 197 18.32 -12.52 -12.83
CA ALA A 197 18.72 -13.26 -14.03
C ALA A 197 17.74 -14.39 -14.43
N GLY A 198 16.95 -14.88 -13.47
CA GLY A 198 15.96 -15.94 -13.70
C GLY A 198 14.55 -15.45 -14.09
N THR A 199 14.26 -14.16 -13.96
CA THR A 199 12.95 -13.61 -14.38
C THR A 199 13.04 -13.03 -15.79
N LYS A 200 11.89 -12.94 -16.47
CA LYS A 200 11.71 -12.21 -17.72
C LYS A 200 11.16 -10.79 -17.51
N ARG A 201 10.85 -10.41 -16.26
CA ARG A 201 10.10 -9.20 -15.90
C ARG A 201 11.05 -8.13 -15.39
N HIS A 202 11.48 -7.24 -16.29
CA HIS A 202 12.52 -6.23 -16.02
C HIS A 202 12.09 -4.78 -16.23
N SER A 203 10.89 -4.57 -16.77
CA SER A 203 10.35 -3.26 -17.09
C SER A 203 8.98 -3.09 -16.45
N PHE A 204 8.41 -1.89 -16.51
CA PHE A 204 7.08 -1.63 -15.99
C PHE A 204 6.04 -2.16 -16.98
N ARG A 205 5.69 -3.44 -16.87
CA ARG A 205 4.91 -4.15 -17.90
C ARG A 205 3.45 -3.72 -18.04
N ASN A 206 2.94 -2.87 -17.15
CA ASN A 206 1.67 -2.20 -17.35
C ASN A 206 1.76 -0.99 -18.30
N ILE A 207 2.97 -0.45 -18.51
CA ILE A 207 3.22 0.78 -19.27
C ILE A 207 3.99 0.48 -20.55
N VAL A 208 5.12 -0.23 -20.45
CA VAL A 208 5.97 -0.54 -21.61
C VAL A 208 5.21 -1.44 -22.58
N GLY A 209 5.04 -0.97 -23.82
CA GLY A 209 4.23 -1.65 -24.85
C GLY A 209 2.74 -1.31 -24.83
N HIS A 210 2.28 -0.50 -23.86
CA HIS A 210 0.88 -0.08 -23.74
C HIS A 210 0.72 1.44 -23.82
N ALA A 211 1.71 2.21 -23.36
CA ALA A 211 1.75 3.65 -23.47
C ALA A 211 2.46 4.10 -24.77
N LYS A 212 1.93 5.15 -25.42
CA LYS A 212 2.54 5.73 -26.62
C LYS A 212 3.90 6.36 -26.26
N GLY A 213 4.93 6.05 -27.04
CA GLY A 213 6.26 6.65 -26.90
C GLY A 213 7.16 6.05 -25.80
N VAL A 214 6.75 4.97 -25.13
CA VAL A 214 7.57 4.28 -24.12
C VAL A 214 8.17 3.01 -24.70
N THR A 215 9.43 3.09 -25.12
CA THR A 215 10.17 1.97 -25.74
C THR A 215 11.25 1.38 -24.85
N ASP A 216 11.66 2.09 -23.80
CA ASP A 216 12.74 1.68 -22.90
C ASP A 216 12.59 2.28 -21.48
N VAL A 217 13.57 2.04 -20.62
CA VAL A 217 13.56 2.50 -19.22
C VAL A 217 13.80 4.01 -19.11
N ASP A 218 14.56 4.62 -20.02
CA ASP A 218 14.88 6.06 -20.00
C ASP A 218 13.65 6.90 -20.40
N SER A 219 12.99 6.49 -21.47
CA SER A 219 11.71 7.05 -21.93
C SER A 219 10.63 6.88 -20.88
N LEU A 220 10.63 5.78 -20.12
CA LEU A 220 9.68 5.58 -19.04
C LEU A 220 9.86 6.57 -17.87
N PHE A 221 11.09 6.83 -17.42
CA PHE A 221 11.34 7.82 -16.35
C PHE A 221 10.87 9.22 -16.76
N SER A 222 11.13 9.60 -18.01
CA SER A 222 10.69 10.88 -18.58
C SER A 222 9.17 10.93 -18.73
N TRP A 223 8.58 9.87 -19.29
CA TRP A 223 7.13 9.73 -19.46
C TRP A 223 6.37 9.80 -18.13
N THR A 224 6.83 9.09 -17.10
CA THR A 224 6.18 9.11 -15.78
C THR A 224 6.13 10.52 -15.20
N ALA A 225 7.19 11.32 -15.34
CA ALA A 225 7.20 12.69 -14.84
C ALA A 225 6.24 13.62 -15.60
N GLU A 226 6.00 13.36 -16.89
CA GLU A 226 5.19 14.20 -17.75
C GLU A 226 3.69 13.82 -17.78
N GLN A 227 3.36 12.56 -17.47
CA GLN A 227 2.01 12.02 -17.66
C GLN A 227 1.06 12.19 -16.48
N PHE A 228 1.54 12.47 -15.26
CA PHE A 228 0.63 12.81 -14.16
C PHE A 228 -0.15 14.06 -14.51
N ASP A 229 -1.48 13.98 -14.37
CA ASP A 229 -2.36 15.05 -14.81
C ASP A 229 -2.57 16.08 -13.69
N PRO A 230 -1.99 17.30 -13.80
CA PRO A 230 -2.24 18.36 -12.83
C PRO A 230 -3.68 18.91 -12.92
N GLN A 231 -4.46 18.53 -13.94
CA GLN A 231 -5.86 18.94 -14.12
C GLN A 231 -6.87 17.94 -13.53
N LEU A 232 -6.43 16.88 -12.86
CA LEU A 232 -7.33 15.93 -12.17
C LEU A 232 -8.38 16.69 -11.35
N SER A 233 -9.64 16.37 -11.65
CA SER A 233 -10.82 16.96 -11.03
C SER A 233 -11.80 15.87 -10.54
N TRP A 234 -12.80 16.28 -9.76
CA TRP A 234 -13.88 15.38 -9.35
C TRP A 234 -14.74 14.87 -10.53
N ASP A 235 -14.75 15.57 -11.67
CA ASP A 235 -15.39 15.11 -12.89
C ASP A 235 -14.66 13.89 -13.49
N ASP A 236 -13.33 13.86 -13.42
CA ASP A 236 -12.55 12.69 -13.84
C ASP A 236 -12.81 11.49 -12.93
N VAL A 237 -13.03 11.70 -11.63
CA VAL A 237 -13.43 10.64 -10.69
C VAL A 237 -14.76 10.01 -11.12
N GLN A 238 -15.75 10.83 -11.49
CA GLN A 238 -17.05 10.34 -11.98
C GLN A 238 -16.90 9.55 -13.27
N TRP A 239 -16.14 10.08 -14.24
CA TRP A 239 -15.88 9.38 -15.50
C TRP A 239 -15.19 8.02 -15.28
N ILE A 240 -14.19 7.96 -14.39
CA ILE A 240 -13.50 6.70 -14.03
C ILE A 240 -14.48 5.71 -13.40
N LYS A 241 -15.31 6.19 -12.47
CA LYS A 241 -16.32 5.37 -11.78
C LYS A 241 -17.31 4.75 -12.77
N GLU A 242 -17.87 5.56 -13.66
CA GLU A 242 -18.81 5.11 -14.69
C GLU A 242 -18.16 4.07 -15.60
N ARG A 243 -16.93 4.30 -16.04
CA ARG A 243 -16.21 3.34 -16.89
C ARG A 243 -15.92 2.04 -16.15
N TRP A 244 -15.44 2.13 -14.90
CA TRP A 244 -15.08 0.97 -14.09
C TRP A 244 -16.28 0.10 -13.76
N GLY A 245 -17.43 0.69 -13.40
CA GLY A 245 -18.69 -0.01 -13.15
C GLY A 245 -18.66 -1.04 -12.01
N GLY A 246 -17.63 -1.00 -11.15
CA GLY A 246 -17.46 -1.88 -9.99
C GLY A 246 -17.08 -1.09 -8.73
N LYS A 247 -16.53 -1.79 -7.74
CA LYS A 247 -16.13 -1.17 -6.47
C LYS A 247 -15.00 -0.15 -6.67
N LEU A 248 -15.22 1.10 -6.28
CA LEU A 248 -14.25 2.19 -6.39
C LEU A 248 -13.78 2.65 -5.00
N ILE A 249 -12.47 2.71 -4.81
CA ILE A 249 -11.82 3.15 -3.58
C ILE A 249 -10.97 4.39 -3.89
N LEU A 250 -11.21 5.51 -3.21
CA LEU A 250 -10.42 6.73 -3.40
C LEU A 250 -9.28 6.80 -2.38
N LYS A 251 -8.03 6.87 -2.85
CA LYS A 251 -6.83 6.88 -2.02
C LYS A 251 -6.17 8.25 -2.03
N GLY A 252 -5.71 8.69 -0.85
CA GLY A 252 -4.97 9.94 -0.70
C GLY A 252 -5.77 11.05 -0.04
N ILE A 253 -6.88 10.71 0.63
CA ILE A 253 -7.68 11.66 1.39
C ILE A 253 -6.96 11.93 2.72
N LEU A 254 -6.76 13.19 3.07
CA LEU A 254 -6.13 13.57 4.34
C LEU A 254 -6.89 14.70 5.07
N ASP A 255 -7.95 15.22 4.45
CA ASP A 255 -8.79 16.30 4.99
C ASP A 255 -10.28 15.90 5.00
N VAL A 256 -11.04 16.51 5.91
CA VAL A 256 -12.48 16.31 6.08
C VAL A 256 -13.27 16.83 4.88
N GLU A 257 -12.85 17.93 4.26
CA GLU A 257 -13.53 18.51 3.10
C GLU A 257 -13.47 17.56 1.90
N ASP A 258 -12.28 17.03 1.61
CA ASP A 258 -12.07 16.04 0.55
C ASP A 258 -12.82 14.73 0.83
N ALA A 259 -12.92 14.31 2.10
CA ALA A 259 -13.69 13.13 2.48
C ALA A 259 -15.19 13.30 2.18
N LYS A 260 -15.75 14.50 2.38
CA LYS A 260 -17.15 14.81 2.02
C LYS A 260 -17.36 14.83 0.51
N LEU A 261 -16.39 15.33 -0.25
CA LEU A 261 -16.43 15.28 -1.72
C LEU A 261 -16.35 13.83 -2.24
N ALA A 262 -15.55 12.98 -1.60
CA ALA A 262 -15.50 11.55 -1.89
C ALA A 262 -16.83 10.82 -1.63
N VAL A 263 -17.56 11.20 -0.57
CA VAL A 263 -18.94 10.73 -0.35
C VAL A 263 -19.83 11.16 -1.52
N ALA A 264 -19.76 12.43 -1.93
CA ALA A 264 -20.58 12.96 -3.01
C ALA A 264 -20.25 12.34 -4.38
N SER A 265 -19.03 11.86 -4.61
CA SER A 265 -18.69 11.11 -5.83
C SER A 265 -19.31 9.70 -5.86
N GLY A 266 -19.83 9.23 -4.72
CA GLY A 266 -20.40 7.91 -4.52
C GLY A 266 -19.39 6.78 -4.67
N ALA A 267 -18.12 7.02 -4.34
CA ALA A 267 -17.16 5.94 -4.18
C ALA A 267 -17.60 4.99 -3.05
N ASP A 268 -17.17 3.73 -3.10
CA ASP A 268 -17.56 2.74 -2.08
C ASP A 268 -16.71 2.88 -0.81
N ALA A 269 -15.47 3.32 -0.96
CA ALA A 269 -14.55 3.53 0.15
C ALA A 269 -13.56 4.67 -0.08
N ILE A 270 -13.00 5.19 1.01
CA ILE A 270 -11.83 6.09 0.98
C ILE A 270 -10.66 5.47 1.75
N ILE A 271 -9.43 5.87 1.42
CA ILE A 271 -8.23 5.55 2.20
C ILE A 271 -7.64 6.86 2.72
N VAL A 272 -7.70 7.03 4.04
CA VAL A 272 -6.97 8.09 4.74
C VAL A 272 -5.48 7.82 4.58
N SER A 273 -4.80 8.66 3.80
CA SER A 273 -3.46 8.38 3.31
C SER A 273 -2.69 9.66 3.00
N ASN A 274 -1.42 9.69 3.37
CA ASN A 274 -0.44 10.69 2.96
C ASN A 274 0.66 10.07 2.07
N HIS A 275 0.29 9.03 1.31
CA HIS A 275 1.20 8.25 0.47
C HIS A 275 2.39 7.65 1.24
N GLY A 276 2.22 7.36 2.53
CA GLY A 276 3.29 6.89 3.41
C GLY A 276 4.40 7.92 3.66
N GLY A 277 4.05 9.22 3.65
CA GLY A 277 4.96 10.34 3.87
C GLY A 277 5.89 10.64 2.68
N ARG A 278 5.48 10.26 1.47
CA ARG A 278 6.31 10.34 0.23
C ARG A 278 5.96 11.50 -0.70
N GLN A 279 4.99 12.32 -0.31
CA GLN A 279 4.44 13.39 -1.12
C GLN A 279 4.68 14.75 -0.44
N LEU A 280 3.74 15.20 0.38
CA LEU A 280 3.84 16.44 1.15
C LEU A 280 4.48 16.17 2.53
N ASP A 281 5.73 16.59 2.74
CA ASP A 281 6.36 16.56 4.08
C ASP A 281 5.90 17.78 4.89
N GLY A 282 5.58 17.57 6.17
CA GLY A 282 4.91 18.56 7.02
C GLY A 282 3.39 18.37 7.09
N ALA A 283 2.82 17.48 6.27
CA ALA A 283 1.44 17.02 6.40
C ALA A 283 1.27 16.16 7.67
N PRO A 284 0.06 16.09 8.23
CA PRO A 284 -0.22 15.23 9.38
C PRO A 284 -0.06 13.73 9.04
N SER A 285 0.12 12.91 10.07
CA SER A 285 0.03 11.45 9.92
C SER A 285 -1.40 11.03 9.59
N SER A 286 -1.56 9.95 8.82
CA SER A 286 -2.89 9.42 8.51
C SER A 286 -3.69 9.07 9.78
N ILE A 287 -3.02 8.56 10.83
CA ILE A 287 -3.71 8.13 12.07
C ILE A 287 -4.28 9.32 12.83
N SER A 288 -3.57 10.46 12.82
CA SER A 288 -4.04 11.68 13.46
C SER A 288 -5.28 12.28 12.80
N GLN A 289 -5.46 12.06 11.49
CA GLN A 289 -6.62 12.56 10.74
C GLN A 289 -7.79 11.59 10.71
N LEU A 290 -7.54 10.30 10.93
CA LEU A 290 -8.54 9.24 10.78
C LEU A 290 -9.81 9.52 11.59
N LYS A 291 -9.68 9.91 12.86
CA LYS A 291 -10.84 10.15 13.74
C LYS A 291 -11.75 11.24 13.19
N ALA A 292 -11.19 12.39 12.81
CA ALA A 292 -11.95 13.53 12.31
C ALA A 292 -12.66 13.20 10.99
N ILE A 293 -11.99 12.48 10.10
CA ILE A 293 -12.58 12.03 8.83
C ILE A 293 -13.73 11.05 9.07
N VAL A 294 -13.52 10.02 9.91
CA VAL A 294 -14.58 9.07 10.29
C VAL A 294 -15.78 9.79 10.89
N ASP A 295 -15.56 10.71 11.83
CA ASP A 295 -16.64 11.47 12.47
C ASP A 295 -17.43 12.32 11.46
N ALA A 296 -16.77 12.84 10.43
CA ALA A 296 -17.38 13.71 9.44
C ALA A 296 -18.21 12.97 8.37
N VAL A 297 -17.79 11.77 7.97
CA VAL A 297 -18.49 10.99 6.93
C VAL A 297 -19.45 9.95 7.50
N GLY A 298 -19.24 9.49 8.74
CA GLY A 298 -20.07 8.48 9.39
C GLY A 298 -20.17 7.20 8.56
N ASP A 299 -21.38 6.64 8.43
CA ASP A 299 -21.63 5.41 7.68
C ASP A 299 -21.91 5.64 6.19
N GLN A 300 -21.71 6.86 5.66
CA GLN A 300 -22.00 7.18 4.25
C GLN A 300 -21.00 6.55 3.27
N ILE A 301 -19.79 6.22 3.73
CA ILE A 301 -18.72 5.62 2.94
C ILE A 301 -17.83 4.77 3.84
N GLU A 302 -17.27 3.68 3.32
CA GLU A 302 -16.33 2.87 4.08
C GLU A 302 -14.99 3.63 4.22
N VAL A 303 -14.52 3.84 5.46
CA VAL A 303 -13.25 4.53 5.70
C VAL A 303 -12.15 3.52 5.97
N HIS A 304 -11.11 3.52 5.14
CA HIS A 304 -9.89 2.78 5.36
C HIS A 304 -8.72 3.70 5.71
N MET A 305 -7.56 3.11 5.99
CA MET A 305 -6.35 3.86 6.33
C MET A 305 -5.07 3.17 5.85
N ASP A 306 -4.09 3.95 5.38
CA ASP A 306 -2.70 3.50 5.24
C ASP A 306 -1.72 4.45 5.94
N GLY A 307 -0.45 4.07 5.98
CA GLY A 307 0.63 4.88 6.56
C GLY A 307 0.94 4.48 8.00
N GLY A 308 2.22 4.18 8.26
CA GLY A 308 2.71 3.98 9.63
C GLY A 308 2.48 2.61 10.27
N ILE A 309 1.55 1.80 9.80
CA ILE A 309 1.25 0.47 10.37
C ILE A 309 2.49 -0.43 10.33
N ARG A 310 2.91 -0.94 11.49
CA ARG A 310 4.04 -1.89 11.66
C ARG A 310 3.69 -3.09 12.52
N SER A 311 2.55 -3.08 13.17
CA SER A 311 2.14 -4.09 14.13
C SER A 311 0.64 -4.37 14.09
N GLY A 312 0.22 -5.49 14.68
CA GLY A 312 -1.20 -5.77 14.89
C GLY A 312 -1.88 -4.80 15.86
N GLN A 313 -1.12 -4.18 16.78
CA GLN A 313 -1.64 -3.11 17.66
C GLN A 313 -2.01 -1.87 16.86
N ASP A 314 -1.23 -1.51 15.83
CA ASP A 314 -1.52 -0.35 14.98
C ASP A 314 -2.81 -0.58 14.18
N VAL A 315 -3.00 -1.78 13.64
CA VAL A 315 -4.25 -2.18 12.99
C VAL A 315 -5.42 -2.00 13.95
N LEU A 316 -5.33 -2.57 15.17
CA LEU A 316 -6.41 -2.47 16.15
C LEU A 316 -6.74 -1.01 16.52
N LYS A 317 -5.74 -0.14 16.66
CA LYS A 317 -5.94 1.29 16.94
C LYS A 317 -6.70 1.99 15.81
N ALA A 318 -6.34 1.71 14.56
CA ALA A 318 -7.05 2.26 13.40
C ALA A 318 -8.52 1.78 13.36
N ILE A 319 -8.76 0.48 13.58
CA ILE A 319 -10.13 -0.07 13.67
C ILE A 319 -10.92 0.56 14.81
N ALA A 320 -10.29 0.72 15.99
CA ALA A 320 -10.93 1.34 17.15
C ALA A 320 -11.32 2.81 16.91
N LEU A 321 -10.58 3.53 16.05
CA LEU A 321 -10.91 4.88 15.62
C LEU A 321 -12.01 4.95 14.56
N GLY A 322 -12.36 3.82 13.95
CA GLY A 322 -13.49 3.63 13.05
C GLY A 322 -13.13 3.20 11.64
N ALA A 323 -11.85 2.93 11.35
CA ALA A 323 -11.49 2.34 10.06
C ALA A 323 -12.14 0.96 9.89
N LYS A 324 -12.54 0.63 8.67
CA LYS A 324 -13.07 -0.68 8.25
C LYS A 324 -12.04 -1.51 7.48
N GLY A 325 -10.90 -0.91 7.15
CA GLY A 325 -9.82 -1.55 6.43
C GLY A 325 -8.51 -0.81 6.65
N THR A 326 -7.41 -1.53 6.62
CA THR A 326 -6.07 -0.96 6.72
C THR A 326 -5.17 -1.47 5.62
N TYR A 327 -4.09 -0.75 5.31
CA TYR A 327 -3.14 -1.15 4.28
C TYR A 327 -1.71 -1.09 4.80
N ILE A 328 -0.94 -2.13 4.48
CA ILE A 328 0.51 -2.14 4.70
C ILE A 328 1.23 -1.98 3.38
N GLY A 329 2.18 -1.05 3.31
CA GLY A 329 3.10 -0.87 2.18
C GLY A 329 4.49 -1.41 2.51
N ARG A 330 5.29 -0.60 3.20
CA ARG A 330 6.65 -0.97 3.60
C ARG A 330 6.78 -2.29 4.37
N PRO A 331 5.88 -2.66 5.31
CA PRO A 331 5.99 -3.95 6.00
C PRO A 331 6.06 -5.16 5.07
N PHE A 332 5.21 -5.21 4.04
CA PHE A 332 5.26 -6.33 3.09
C PHE A 332 6.43 -6.20 2.13
N LEU A 333 6.85 -4.98 1.77
CA LEU A 333 8.07 -4.78 0.97
C LEU A 333 9.32 -5.24 1.72
N TYR A 334 9.38 -5.04 3.04
CA TYR A 334 10.44 -5.58 3.89
C TYR A 334 10.40 -7.10 3.91
N GLY A 335 9.21 -7.71 4.05
CA GLY A 335 9.03 -9.14 3.88
C GLY A 335 9.54 -9.64 2.52
N LEU A 336 9.11 -8.98 1.44
CA LEU A 336 9.46 -9.31 0.07
C LEU A 336 10.97 -9.22 -0.19
N GLY A 337 11.60 -8.11 0.20
CA GLY A 337 13.04 -7.91 0.07
C GLY A 337 13.85 -8.83 0.97
N ALA A 338 13.31 -9.24 2.11
CA ALA A 338 13.96 -10.20 3.00
C ALA A 338 13.95 -11.61 2.41
N GLN A 339 12.77 -12.17 2.09
CA GLN A 339 12.62 -13.60 1.77
C GLN A 339 11.58 -13.89 0.67
N GLY A 340 11.28 -12.93 -0.20
CA GLY A 340 10.28 -13.10 -1.25
C GLY A 340 8.89 -13.38 -0.67
N GLU A 341 8.15 -14.29 -1.28
CA GLU A 341 6.81 -14.71 -0.86
C GLU A 341 6.76 -15.18 0.61
N THR A 342 7.75 -15.96 1.06
CA THR A 342 7.82 -16.41 2.46
C THR A 342 7.96 -15.24 3.43
N GLY A 343 8.68 -14.19 3.06
CA GLY A 343 8.83 -13.02 3.91
C GLY A 343 7.57 -12.15 3.93
N VAL A 344 6.84 -12.04 2.81
CA VAL A 344 5.52 -11.39 2.79
C VAL A 344 4.53 -12.16 3.68
N SER A 345 4.51 -13.49 3.54
CA SER A 345 3.69 -14.37 4.38
C SER A 345 4.03 -14.17 5.86
N LYS A 346 5.33 -14.05 6.19
CA LYS A 346 5.78 -13.81 7.56
C LYS A 346 5.35 -12.44 8.10
N ALA A 347 5.37 -11.39 7.28
CA ALA A 347 4.88 -10.07 7.67
C ALA A 347 3.38 -10.10 8.02
N LEU A 348 2.57 -10.77 7.18
CA LEU A 348 1.14 -10.96 7.41
C LEU A 348 0.87 -11.81 8.67
N GLU A 349 1.63 -12.88 8.87
CA GLU A 349 1.54 -13.73 10.08
C GLU A 349 1.82 -12.94 11.36
N ILE A 350 2.87 -12.10 11.37
CA ILE A 350 3.23 -11.24 12.51
C ILE A 350 2.08 -10.31 12.85
N ILE A 351 1.59 -9.56 11.85
CA ILE A 351 0.50 -8.59 12.04
C ILE A 351 -0.77 -9.28 12.52
N HIS A 352 -1.13 -10.40 11.90
CA HIS A 352 -2.33 -11.17 12.28
C HIS A 352 -2.25 -11.67 13.73
N LYS A 353 -1.11 -12.26 14.12
CA LYS A 353 -0.90 -12.79 15.47
C LYS A 353 -0.92 -11.68 16.52
N GLU A 354 -0.26 -10.57 16.24
CA GLU A 354 -0.28 -9.41 17.13
C GLU A 354 -1.69 -8.82 17.25
N LEU A 355 -2.46 -8.78 16.15
CA LEU A 355 -3.83 -8.27 16.13
C LEU A 355 -4.74 -9.15 17.00
N ASP A 356 -4.73 -10.46 16.78
CA ASP A 356 -5.52 -11.43 17.55
C ASP A 356 -5.22 -11.34 19.06
N LEU A 357 -3.94 -11.33 19.44
CA LEU A 357 -3.54 -11.24 20.84
C LEU A 357 -3.91 -9.89 21.46
N THR A 358 -3.76 -8.80 20.71
CA THR A 358 -4.09 -7.45 21.20
C THR A 358 -5.58 -7.29 21.40
N MET A 359 -6.40 -7.81 20.48
CA MET A 359 -7.84 -7.86 20.60
C MET A 359 -8.26 -8.62 21.87
N ALA A 360 -7.64 -9.79 22.11
CA ALA A 360 -7.86 -10.58 23.31
C ALA A 360 -7.48 -9.80 24.59
N PHE A 361 -6.34 -9.11 24.61
CA PHE A 361 -5.91 -8.29 25.76
C PHE A 361 -6.79 -7.06 25.99
N CYS A 362 -7.48 -6.58 24.96
CA CYS A 362 -8.51 -5.55 25.07
C CYS A 362 -9.86 -6.11 25.53
N GLY A 363 -9.98 -7.44 25.73
CA GLY A 363 -11.20 -8.09 26.22
C GLY A 363 -12.21 -8.45 25.15
N GLU A 364 -11.81 -8.50 23.88
CA GLU A 364 -12.72 -8.79 22.77
C GLU A 364 -12.39 -10.07 22.02
N ARG A 365 -13.44 -10.66 21.45
CA ARG A 365 -13.37 -11.90 20.67
C ARG A 365 -13.57 -11.69 19.18
N GLU A 366 -14.30 -10.64 18.82
CA GLU A 366 -14.67 -10.33 17.44
C GLU A 366 -14.19 -8.92 17.12
N LEU A 367 -13.42 -8.79 16.05
CA LEU A 367 -12.83 -7.49 15.68
C LEU A 367 -13.89 -6.43 15.34
N THR A 368 -15.07 -6.86 14.88
CA THR A 368 -16.22 -5.99 14.60
C THR A 368 -16.77 -5.28 15.84
N ARG A 369 -16.42 -5.73 17.06
CA ARG A 369 -16.81 -5.08 18.32
C ARG A 369 -15.82 -4.03 18.79
N ILE A 370 -14.62 -4.00 18.21
CA ILE A 370 -13.61 -2.99 18.53
C ILE A 370 -14.11 -1.60 18.16
N ASN A 371 -13.93 -0.68 19.09
CA ASN A 371 -14.36 0.72 19.01
C ASN A 371 -13.55 1.55 20.00
N ARG A 372 -13.79 2.86 20.07
CA ARG A 372 -13.04 3.84 20.88
C ARG A 372 -12.99 3.53 22.38
N ASN A 373 -13.91 2.73 22.93
CA ASN A 373 -13.87 2.32 24.34
C ASN A 373 -12.70 1.37 24.67
N HIS A 374 -12.03 0.82 23.64
CA HIS A 374 -10.83 -0.01 23.75
C HIS A 374 -9.55 0.83 23.72
N LEU A 375 -9.66 2.15 23.58
CA LEU A 375 -8.57 3.10 23.69
C LEU A 375 -8.67 3.87 25.02
N LEU A 376 -7.54 4.38 25.51
CA LEU A 376 -7.52 5.22 26.71
C LEU A 376 -7.97 6.64 26.34
N PRO A 377 -9.03 7.20 26.96
CA PRO A 377 -9.48 8.56 26.69
C PRO A 377 -8.35 9.58 26.87
N GLY A 378 -8.30 10.59 25.99
CA GLY A 378 -7.27 11.62 25.98
C GLY A 378 -5.97 11.23 25.27
N THR A 379 -5.92 10.04 24.65
CA THR A 379 -4.74 9.58 23.88
C THR A 379 -4.96 9.54 22.37
N PHE A 380 -6.15 9.92 21.89
CA PHE A 380 -6.58 9.78 20.49
C PHE A 380 -7.63 10.81 20.08
#